data_AF-C3YCQ2-F1
#
_entry.id   AF-C3YCQ2-F1
#
_cell.length_a   1.000
_cell.length_b   1.000
_cell.length_c   1.000
_cell.angle_alpha   90.00
_cell.angle_beta   90.00
_cell.angle_gamma   90.00
#
_symmetry.space_group_name_H-M   'P 1'
#
loop_
_entity.id
_entity.type
_entity.pdbx_description
1 polymer ?
#
loop_
_entity_poly.entity_id
_entity_poly.type
_entity_poly.pdbx_seq_one_letter_code
_entity_poly.pdbx_strand_id
1 'polypeptide(L)'
;MGATPSKKSAKYKEGSNGACPEKTDPQGSHETDELSYEGFDISLAPEEVLLLVLSFLPAKELVQSARLVCKDWRDTVDRPTIWRKKCLREGRFVVGVMGPQPSDWRDFYFKNPYRRNLVKNSCGDDGMRHWEVLENGGQGWKVERFVGCKAFPNPAVRDNFVTSYGWCSRQQEIDLLAEGCLEKCLDETQPNIEVSEWYAPRWDCGSQYELEVQLLDKEKKVVDTFSYGPVVTPQWNDSQWKQAMHTFSSYGPGVRYVLFKDKGSDTQFWAGHYGSKMTCASVKLIFQ
;
A
#
# COMPACT_ATOMS: atom_id res chain seq x y z
N MET A 1 64.47 -7.09 11.57
CA MET A 1 63.90 -8.28 10.92
C MET A 1 62.43 -8.01 10.64
N GLY A 2 61.90 -7.80 9.43
CA GLY A 2 62.36 -7.53 8.06
C GLY A 2 61.05 -7.09 7.34
N ALA A 3 60.88 -5.82 6.97
CA ALA A 3 61.27 -5.15 5.73
C ALA A 3 60.43 -5.55 4.49
N THR A 4 59.45 -4.69 4.16
CA THR A 4 58.88 -4.39 2.82
C THR A 4 59.97 -3.92 1.85
N PRO A 5 59.82 -4.01 0.49
CA PRO A 5 59.11 -3.00 -0.34
C PRO A 5 58.51 -3.55 -1.68
N SER A 6 57.46 -2.99 -2.31
CA SER A 6 57.31 -1.81 -3.20
C SER A 6 58.08 -1.79 -4.56
N LYS A 7 57.27 -1.73 -5.64
CA LYS A 7 57.41 -1.21 -7.03
C LYS A 7 58.79 -0.75 -7.54
N LYS A 8 59.14 -1.11 -8.79
CA LYS A 8 59.14 -0.21 -9.99
C LYS A 8 59.78 -0.83 -11.25
N SER A 9 59.29 -0.30 -12.37
CA SER A 9 59.72 -0.34 -13.77
C SER A 9 61.22 -0.26 -14.08
N ALA A 10 61.62 -0.84 -15.22
CA ALA A 10 62.79 -0.39 -15.99
C ALA A 10 62.49 -0.36 -17.50
N LYS A 11 62.75 0.79 -18.12
CA LYS A 11 62.87 1.02 -19.57
C LYS A 11 64.26 0.54 -20.03
N TYR A 12 64.40 0.11 -21.29
CA TYR A 12 65.64 0.26 -22.07
C TYR A 12 65.34 0.58 -23.54
N LYS A 13 66.25 1.36 -24.14
CA LYS A 13 66.18 2.09 -25.41
C LYS A 13 66.93 1.40 -26.56
N GLU A 14 66.44 1.66 -27.78
CA GLU A 14 67.07 2.04 -29.07
C GLU A 14 68.24 1.26 -29.71
N GLY A 15 68.08 1.03 -31.04
CA GLY A 15 69.12 0.88 -32.08
C GLY A 15 69.14 -0.52 -32.74
N SER A 16 69.28 -0.75 -34.05
CA SER A 16 69.30 0.03 -35.29
C SER A 16 69.61 -0.97 -36.44
N ASN A 17 68.96 -0.79 -37.60
CA ASN A 17 69.34 -1.18 -38.98
C ASN A 17 69.45 -2.67 -39.40
N GLY A 18 68.69 -3.02 -40.44
CA GLY A 18 68.95 -4.20 -41.28
C GLY A 18 67.90 -4.48 -42.37
N ALA A 19 68.01 -3.76 -43.49
CA ALA A 19 67.63 -4.10 -44.88
C ALA A 19 66.25 -4.76 -45.23
N CYS A 20 65.50 -4.09 -46.12
CA CYS A 20 64.48 -4.69 -46.99
C CYS A 20 65.09 -5.70 -47.99
N PRO A 21 64.29 -6.65 -48.48
CA PRO A 21 63.77 -6.46 -49.84
C PRO A 21 62.27 -6.77 -50.00
N GLU A 22 61.66 -6.01 -50.90
CA GLU A 22 60.33 -6.22 -51.50
C GLU A 22 60.10 -7.64 -52.00
N LYS A 23 58.91 -8.19 -51.71
CA LYS A 23 58.14 -9.05 -52.62
C LYS A 23 56.62 -8.85 -52.40
N THR A 24 56.03 -8.14 -53.36
CA THR A 24 54.67 -8.25 -53.93
C THR A 24 53.67 -9.26 -53.34
N ASP A 25 52.55 -8.71 -52.84
CA ASP A 25 51.11 -9.06 -52.97
C ASP A 25 50.64 -10.53 -53.02
N PRO A 26 49.52 -10.89 -52.35
CA PRO A 26 48.22 -10.34 -52.73
C PRO A 26 47.29 -9.88 -51.60
N GLN A 27 46.54 -8.84 -51.95
CA GLN A 27 45.27 -8.42 -51.39
C GLN A 27 44.39 -9.60 -50.97
N GLY A 28 44.22 -9.76 -49.66
CA GLY A 28 43.12 -10.48 -49.04
C GLY A 28 42.38 -9.49 -48.16
N SER A 29 41.28 -8.95 -48.65
CA SER A 29 40.31 -8.19 -47.87
C SER A 29 39.76 -9.08 -46.77
N HIS A 30 40.34 -9.00 -45.58
CA HIS A 30 39.63 -9.38 -44.36
C HIS A 30 38.59 -8.30 -44.10
N GLU A 31 37.47 -8.36 -44.83
CA GLU A 31 36.20 -7.83 -44.34
C GLU A 31 35.89 -8.59 -43.06
N THR A 32 36.28 -8.01 -41.93
CA THR A 32 35.58 -8.28 -40.68
C THR A 32 34.20 -7.70 -40.87
N ASP A 33 33.26 -8.57 -41.19
CA ASP A 33 31.83 -8.29 -41.20
C ASP A 33 31.42 -8.01 -39.74
N GLU A 34 31.75 -6.80 -39.26
CA GLU A 34 31.15 -6.23 -38.06
C GLU A 34 29.67 -6.06 -38.41
N LEU A 35 28.86 -7.06 -38.06
CA LEU A 35 27.41 -6.94 -37.97
C LEU A 35 27.11 -5.69 -37.13
N SER A 36 26.91 -4.56 -37.80
CA SER A 36 26.44 -3.34 -37.17
C SER A 36 25.06 -3.67 -36.63
N TYR A 37 24.95 -3.76 -35.31
CA TYR A 37 23.66 -3.87 -34.66
C TYR A 37 22.92 -2.55 -34.92
N GLU A 38 22.15 -2.51 -35.99
CA GLU A 38 21.13 -1.49 -36.18
C GLU A 38 20.16 -1.68 -35.01
N GLY A 39 20.30 -0.82 -34.00
CA GLY A 39 19.52 -0.90 -32.78
C GLY A 39 18.03 -0.98 -33.09
N PHE A 40 17.29 -1.72 -32.26
CA PHE A 40 15.83 -1.75 -32.37
C PHE A 40 15.25 -0.36 -32.09
N ASP A 41 14.82 0.34 -33.14
CA ASP A 41 14.10 1.60 -33.00
C ASP A 41 12.65 1.31 -32.61
N ILE A 42 12.35 1.51 -31.33
CA ILE A 42 11.00 1.31 -30.76
C ILE A 42 9.95 2.24 -31.39
N SER A 43 10.35 3.34 -32.03
CA SER A 43 9.42 4.23 -32.74
C SER A 43 8.85 3.60 -34.02
N LEU A 44 9.54 2.61 -34.58
CA LEU A 44 9.09 1.84 -35.75
C LEU A 44 8.26 0.60 -35.36
N ALA A 45 8.14 0.31 -34.05
CA ALA A 45 7.38 -0.82 -33.57
C ALA A 45 5.86 -0.60 -33.77
N PRO A 46 5.10 -1.66 -34.09
CA PRO A 46 3.64 -1.58 -34.09
C PRO A 46 3.10 -1.08 -32.75
N GLU A 47 1.95 -0.40 -32.78
CA GLU A 47 1.34 0.21 -31.59
C GLU A 47 1.09 -0.84 -30.49
N GLU A 48 0.73 -2.07 -30.86
CA GLU A 48 0.50 -3.17 -29.93
C GLU A 48 1.78 -3.61 -29.20
N VAL A 49 2.93 -3.53 -29.88
CA VAL A 49 4.24 -3.86 -29.31
C VAL A 49 4.67 -2.75 -28.36
N LEU A 50 4.53 -1.48 -28.77
CA LEU A 50 4.82 -0.35 -27.89
C LEU A 50 3.96 -0.42 -26.61
N LEU A 51 2.65 -0.65 -26.76
CA LEU A 51 1.74 -0.82 -25.63
C LEU A 51 2.17 -1.97 -24.73
N LEU A 52 2.55 -3.11 -25.30
CA LEU A 52 3.01 -4.27 -24.53
C LEU A 52 4.27 -3.91 -23.73
N VAL A 53 5.29 -3.35 -24.37
CA VAL A 53 6.55 -2.94 -23.74
C VAL A 53 6.29 -1.95 -22.61
N LEU A 54 5.58 -0.86 -22.89
CA LEU A 54 5.25 0.15 -21.90
C LEU A 54 4.44 -0.44 -20.75
N SER A 55 3.54 -1.39 -21.01
CA SER A 55 2.72 -1.97 -19.95
C SER A 55 3.54 -2.61 -18.83
N PHE A 56 4.77 -3.06 -19.08
CA PHE A 56 5.66 -3.65 -18.06
C PHE A 56 6.35 -2.61 -17.16
N LEU A 57 6.37 -1.33 -17.55
CA LEU A 57 6.96 -0.28 -16.72
C LEU A 57 6.13 -0.02 -15.45
N PRO A 58 6.76 0.39 -14.34
CA PRO A 58 6.05 0.85 -13.15
C PRO A 58 5.04 1.95 -13.49
N ALA A 59 3.84 1.89 -12.90
CA ALA A 59 2.77 2.81 -13.24
C ALA A 59 3.10 4.29 -12.99
N LYS A 60 3.90 4.57 -11.96
CA LYS A 60 4.39 5.93 -11.70
C LYS A 60 5.30 6.43 -12.83
N GLU A 61 6.24 5.60 -13.26
CA GLU A 61 7.16 5.91 -14.36
C GLU A 61 6.42 6.08 -15.69
N LEU A 62 5.37 5.29 -15.93
CA LEU A 62 4.52 5.48 -17.11
C LEU A 62 3.95 6.90 -17.18
N VAL A 63 3.38 7.37 -16.07
CA VAL A 63 2.71 8.67 -16.00
C VAL A 63 3.70 9.83 -15.95
N GLN A 64 4.80 9.67 -15.20
CA GLN A 64 5.73 10.76 -14.88
C GLN A 64 6.87 10.89 -15.89
N SER A 65 7.25 9.80 -16.56
CA SER A 65 8.42 9.75 -17.44
C SER A 65 8.04 9.32 -18.86
N ALA A 66 7.46 8.13 -19.03
CA ALA A 66 7.19 7.56 -20.36
C ALA A 66 6.24 8.44 -21.18
N ARG A 67 5.18 8.97 -20.54
CA ARG A 67 4.22 9.89 -21.15
C ARG A 67 4.84 11.19 -21.70
N LEU A 68 6.05 11.55 -21.25
CA LEU A 68 6.76 12.77 -21.65
C LEU A 68 7.76 12.53 -22.79
N VAL A 69 8.03 11.28 -23.17
CA VAL A 69 9.07 10.92 -24.17
C VAL A 69 8.71 11.43 -25.56
N CYS A 70 7.54 11.04 -26.08
CA CYS A 70 7.04 11.49 -27.38
C CYS A 70 5.51 11.41 -27.43
N LYS A 71 4.93 11.82 -28.55
CA LYS A 71 3.47 11.78 -28.77
C LYS A 71 2.92 10.35 -28.71
N ASP A 72 3.56 9.39 -29.38
CA ASP A 72 3.05 8.01 -29.45
C ASP A 72 3.05 7.32 -28.09
N TRP A 73 4.08 7.57 -27.27
CA TRP A 73 4.14 7.07 -25.89
C TRP A 73 3.07 7.70 -25.02
N ARG A 74 2.85 9.01 -25.16
CA ARG A 74 1.77 9.71 -24.45
C ARG A 74 0.41 9.13 -24.79
N ASP A 75 0.11 9.02 -26.08
CA ASP A 75 -1.16 8.51 -26.58
C ASP A 75 -1.35 7.05 -26.11
N THR A 76 -0.31 6.23 -26.14
CA THR A 76 -0.34 4.85 -25.61
C THR A 76 -0.60 4.79 -24.11
N VAL A 77 0.06 5.65 -23.30
CA VAL A 77 -0.12 5.70 -21.84
C VAL A 77 -1.51 6.19 -21.44
N ASP A 78 -2.10 7.11 -22.22
CA ASP A 78 -3.42 7.66 -21.93
C ASP A 78 -4.57 6.72 -22.38
N ARG A 79 -4.29 5.69 -23.18
CA ARG A 79 -5.31 4.70 -23.59
C ARG A 79 -5.72 3.79 -22.41
N PRO A 80 -7.02 3.47 -22.24
CA PRO A 80 -7.47 2.53 -21.21
C PRO A 80 -6.88 1.12 -21.33
N THR A 81 -6.50 0.71 -22.55
CA THR A 81 -6.01 -0.64 -22.86
C THR A 81 -4.72 -1.01 -22.13
N ILE A 82 -3.78 -0.06 -21.96
CA ILE A 82 -2.54 -0.33 -21.20
C ILE A 82 -2.85 -0.61 -19.73
N TRP A 83 -3.72 0.19 -19.12
CA TRP A 83 -4.13 0.05 -17.73
C TRP A 83 -4.95 -1.21 -17.49
N ARG A 84 -5.85 -1.55 -18.42
CA ARG A 84 -6.56 -2.84 -18.43
C ARG A 84 -5.59 -4.01 -18.46
N LYS A 85 -4.61 -4.02 -19.38
CA LYS A 85 -3.59 -5.08 -19.45
C LYS A 85 -2.80 -5.18 -18.15
N LYS A 86 -2.41 -4.05 -17.54
CA LYS A 86 -1.73 -4.04 -16.25
C LYS A 86 -2.60 -4.60 -15.13
N CYS A 87 -3.86 -4.16 -15.02
CA CYS A 87 -4.80 -4.66 -14.02
C CYS A 87 -5.01 -6.17 -14.10
N LEU A 88 -5.19 -6.70 -15.31
CA LEU A 88 -5.37 -8.14 -15.53
C LEU A 88 -4.10 -8.92 -15.19
N ARG A 89 -2.94 -8.49 -15.71
CA ARG A 89 -1.66 -9.18 -15.49
C ARG A 89 -1.23 -9.18 -14.02
N GLU A 90 -1.49 -8.09 -13.30
CA GLU A 90 -1.14 -7.97 -11.89
C GLU A 90 -2.21 -8.56 -10.96
N GLY A 91 -3.32 -9.09 -11.48
CA GLY A 91 -4.43 -9.63 -10.68
C GLY A 91 -5.16 -8.57 -9.85
N ARG A 92 -5.17 -7.31 -10.30
CA ARG A 92 -5.96 -6.23 -9.66
C ARG A 92 -7.42 -6.28 -10.10
N PHE A 93 -7.68 -6.79 -11.30
CA PHE A 93 -9.01 -7.06 -11.81
C PHE A 93 -9.12 -8.51 -12.25
N VAL A 94 -10.16 -9.21 -11.81
CA VAL A 94 -10.42 -10.61 -12.19
C VAL A 94 -11.73 -10.68 -12.97
N VAL A 95 -11.62 -11.03 -14.25
CA VAL A 95 -12.77 -11.15 -15.16
C VAL A 95 -13.71 -12.24 -14.66
N GLY A 96 -15.01 -11.94 -14.64
CA GLY A 96 -16.04 -12.88 -14.17
C GLY A 96 -16.21 -12.91 -12.65
N VAL A 97 -15.25 -12.39 -11.89
CA VAL A 97 -15.35 -12.30 -10.42
C VAL A 97 -15.77 -10.88 -10.00
N MET A 98 -15.07 -9.85 -10.46
CA MET A 98 -15.30 -8.46 -10.01
C MET A 98 -16.43 -7.73 -10.76
N GLY A 99 -17.29 -8.48 -11.47
CA GLY A 99 -18.40 -7.92 -12.26
C GLY A 99 -17.95 -7.18 -13.53
N PRO A 100 -18.63 -6.07 -13.91
CA PRO A 100 -18.37 -5.34 -15.14
C PRO A 100 -17.00 -4.68 -15.12
N GLN A 101 -16.52 -4.28 -16.30
CA GLN A 101 -15.25 -3.57 -16.40
C GLN A 101 -15.35 -2.15 -15.80
N PRO A 102 -14.29 -1.66 -15.13
CA PRO A 102 -14.21 -0.27 -14.71
C PRO A 102 -14.40 0.68 -15.91
N SER A 103 -15.08 1.80 -15.68
CA SER A 103 -15.18 2.88 -16.67
C SER A 103 -13.83 3.58 -16.90
N ASP A 104 -13.04 3.74 -15.84
CA ASP A 104 -11.67 4.25 -15.88
C ASP A 104 -10.69 3.22 -15.30
N TRP A 105 -9.96 2.55 -16.20
CA TRP A 105 -8.96 1.55 -15.84
C TRP A 105 -7.73 2.14 -15.14
N ARG A 106 -7.38 3.39 -15.44
CA ARG A 106 -6.21 4.05 -14.84
C ARG A 106 -6.53 4.41 -13.40
N ASP A 107 -7.67 5.04 -13.16
CA ASP A 107 -8.14 5.36 -11.80
C ASP A 107 -8.26 4.09 -10.95
N PHE A 108 -8.92 3.05 -11.48
CA PHE A 108 -9.04 1.75 -10.81
C PHE A 108 -7.67 1.14 -10.45
N TYR A 109 -6.70 1.20 -11.37
CA TYR A 109 -5.35 0.69 -11.13
C TYR A 109 -4.69 1.35 -9.93
N PHE A 110 -4.75 2.69 -9.86
CA PHE A 110 -4.10 3.48 -8.82
C PHE A 110 -4.83 3.42 -7.49
N LYS A 111 -6.17 3.46 -7.50
CA LYS A 111 -6.98 3.31 -6.29
C LYS A 111 -6.83 1.94 -5.64
N ASN A 112 -6.68 0.89 -6.46
CA ASN A 112 -6.43 -0.48 -6.01
C ASN A 112 -7.33 -0.91 -4.83
N PRO A 113 -8.65 -0.72 -4.94
CA PRO A 113 -9.61 -0.79 -3.81
C PRO A 113 -9.58 -2.13 -3.08
N TYR A 114 -9.28 -3.22 -3.79
CA TYR A 114 -9.42 -4.58 -3.30
C TYR A 114 -8.13 -5.18 -2.72
N ARG A 115 -7.03 -4.42 -2.65
CA ARG A 115 -5.71 -4.96 -2.22
C ARG A 115 -4.97 -4.08 -1.23
N ARG A 116 -5.69 -3.23 -0.51
CA ARG A 116 -5.13 -2.39 0.56
C ARG A 116 -6.11 -2.24 1.72
N ASN A 117 -5.61 -1.73 2.83
CA ASN A 117 -6.45 -1.21 3.89
C ASN A 117 -7.15 0.07 3.41
N LEU A 118 -8.45 0.17 3.63
CA LEU A 118 -9.24 1.36 3.32
C LEU A 118 -9.28 2.37 4.48
N VAL A 119 -8.93 1.95 5.70
CA VAL A 119 -8.76 2.87 6.83
C VAL A 119 -7.49 3.70 6.62
N LYS A 120 -7.65 5.02 6.65
CA LYS A 120 -6.56 6.00 6.62
C LYS A 120 -6.01 6.23 8.02
N ASN A 121 -4.69 6.37 8.13
CA ASN A 121 -3.99 6.64 9.37
C ASN A 121 -4.36 5.64 10.50
N SER A 122 -4.23 4.34 10.21
CA SER A 122 -4.63 3.26 11.11
C SER A 122 -3.79 3.14 12.37
N CYS A 123 -2.58 3.69 12.37
CA CYS A 123 -1.59 3.54 13.45
C CYS A 123 -1.17 4.85 14.13
N GLY A 124 -1.67 6.01 13.65
CA GLY A 124 -1.38 7.32 14.25
C GLY A 124 -0.15 8.03 13.71
N ASP A 125 0.46 7.55 12.62
CA ASP A 125 1.60 8.19 11.95
C ASP A 125 1.31 9.67 11.60
N ASP A 126 0.04 9.96 11.30
CA ASP A 126 -0.45 11.30 10.96
C ASP A 126 -1.21 11.98 12.12
N GLY A 127 -0.92 11.60 13.37
CA GLY A 127 -1.65 12.09 14.54
C GLY A 127 -3.11 11.65 14.50
N MET A 128 -4.05 12.56 14.76
CA MET A 128 -5.50 12.30 14.64
C MET A 128 -6.07 12.62 13.25
N ARG A 129 -5.25 12.96 12.25
CA ARG A 129 -5.76 13.25 10.90
C ARG A 129 -6.52 12.05 10.33
N HIS A 130 -7.50 12.33 9.47
CA HIS A 130 -8.40 11.36 8.84
C HIS A 130 -9.43 10.70 9.78
N TRP A 131 -9.35 10.94 11.09
CA TRP A 131 -10.35 10.52 12.04
C TRP A 131 -11.24 11.70 12.42
N GLU A 132 -12.54 11.50 12.41
CA GLU A 132 -13.49 12.42 13.03
C GLU A 132 -13.55 12.10 14.52
N VAL A 133 -13.12 13.03 15.36
CA VAL A 133 -13.20 12.88 16.82
C VAL A 133 -14.60 13.30 17.26
N LEU A 134 -15.38 12.34 17.77
CA LEU A 134 -16.75 12.57 18.22
C LEU A 134 -16.78 12.98 19.70
N GLU A 135 -15.96 12.32 20.52
CA GLU A 135 -15.78 12.65 21.93
C GLU A 135 -14.29 12.69 22.28
N ASN A 136 -13.93 13.64 23.13
CA ASN A 136 -12.55 13.91 23.50
C ASN A 136 -12.43 14.19 25.02
N GLY A 137 -12.99 13.29 25.83
CA GLY A 137 -13.09 13.46 27.28
C GLY A 137 -11.74 13.44 28.00
N GLY A 138 -11.72 14.02 29.20
CA GLY A 138 -10.50 14.14 30.01
C GLY A 138 -9.43 14.99 29.34
N GLN A 139 -8.22 14.44 29.16
CA GLN A 139 -7.15 15.05 28.37
C GLN A 139 -7.21 14.72 26.87
N GLY A 140 -8.26 14.00 26.45
CA GLY A 140 -8.53 13.68 25.06
C GLY A 140 -7.68 12.55 24.50
N TRP A 141 -7.69 12.45 23.17
CA TRP A 141 -6.87 11.54 22.39
C TRP A 141 -5.42 11.99 22.31
N LYS A 142 -4.53 11.00 22.32
CA LYS A 142 -3.10 11.19 22.06
C LYS A 142 -2.56 10.03 21.23
N VAL A 143 -1.52 10.30 20.45
CA VAL A 143 -0.68 9.26 19.84
C VAL A 143 0.57 9.06 20.71
N GLU A 144 0.90 7.80 21.01
CA GLU A 144 2.06 7.43 21.79
C GLU A 144 2.68 6.11 21.33
N ARG A 145 3.83 5.75 21.92
CA ARG A 145 4.57 4.51 21.60
C ARG A 145 4.42 3.48 22.70
N PHE A 146 3.31 2.73 22.65
CA PHE A 146 3.06 1.52 23.45
C PHE A 146 3.29 1.72 24.97
N VAL A 147 2.90 2.87 25.52
CA VAL A 147 3.25 3.22 26.89
C VAL A 147 2.37 2.48 27.90
N GLY A 148 2.97 1.62 28.71
CA GLY A 148 2.27 0.83 29.72
C GLY A 148 1.57 -0.41 29.15
N CYS A 149 1.85 -0.80 27.90
CA CYS A 149 1.44 -2.08 27.34
C CYS A 149 2.63 -2.85 26.78
N LYS A 150 2.41 -4.11 26.38
CA LYS A 150 3.43 -4.86 25.63
C LYS A 150 3.74 -4.16 24.30
N ALA A 151 4.96 -4.37 23.79
CA ALA A 151 5.30 -3.96 22.43
C ALA A 151 4.38 -4.65 21.43
N PHE A 152 4.01 -3.95 20.34
CA PHE A 152 3.21 -4.55 19.30
C PHE A 152 4.00 -5.65 18.55
N PRO A 153 3.40 -6.80 18.21
CA PRO A 153 4.14 -7.92 17.61
C PRO A 153 4.82 -7.59 16.27
N ASN A 154 4.22 -6.70 15.47
CA ASN A 154 4.79 -6.28 14.20
C ASN A 154 5.69 -5.04 14.38
N PRO A 155 7.01 -5.12 14.15
CA PRO A 155 7.94 -4.01 14.37
C PRO A 155 7.74 -2.84 13.38
N ALA A 156 6.98 -3.03 12.29
CA ALA A 156 6.63 -1.94 11.39
C ALA A 156 5.62 -0.96 12.00
N VAL A 157 4.85 -1.41 13.01
CA VAL A 157 3.90 -0.57 13.74
C VAL A 157 4.64 0.12 14.87
N ARG A 158 4.62 1.45 14.87
CA ARG A 158 5.45 2.24 15.78
C ARG A 158 4.65 2.94 16.87
N ASP A 159 3.42 3.29 16.56
CA ASP A 159 2.59 4.16 17.38
C ASP A 159 1.19 3.54 17.58
N ASN A 160 0.50 4.05 18.59
CA ASN A 160 -0.90 3.76 18.88
C ASN A 160 -1.63 5.02 19.31
N PHE A 161 -2.94 5.00 19.15
CA PHE A 161 -3.84 5.95 19.78
C PHE A 161 -4.08 5.53 21.23
N VAL A 162 -4.29 6.50 22.12
CA VAL A 162 -4.63 6.25 23.53
C VAL A 162 -5.69 7.25 23.98
N THR A 163 -6.64 6.73 24.76
CA THR A 163 -7.73 7.50 25.37
C THR A 163 -7.37 7.97 26.79
N SER A 164 -8.09 8.98 27.27
CA SER A 164 -7.94 9.52 28.62
C SER A 164 -8.92 8.85 29.61
N TYR A 165 -9.19 9.52 30.73
CA TYR A 165 -10.11 9.07 31.76
C TYR A 165 -11.59 9.37 31.45
N GLY A 166 -11.85 10.36 30.60
CA GLY A 166 -13.18 10.55 30.02
C GLY A 166 -13.33 9.74 28.74
N TRP A 167 -14.58 9.47 28.36
CA TRP A 167 -14.88 8.82 27.09
C TRP A 167 -14.28 9.60 25.92
N CYS A 168 -13.50 8.87 25.12
CA CYS A 168 -12.93 9.34 23.88
C CYS A 168 -13.45 8.41 22.79
N SER A 169 -14.03 8.98 21.74
CA SER A 169 -14.55 8.23 20.61
C SER A 169 -14.20 8.92 19.30
N ARG A 170 -14.05 8.11 18.25
CA ARG A 170 -13.72 8.58 16.91
C ARG A 170 -14.38 7.70 15.86
N GLN A 171 -14.46 8.21 14.65
CA GLN A 171 -14.95 7.44 13.53
C GLN A 171 -14.21 7.77 12.23
N GLN A 172 -14.31 6.84 11.28
CA GLN A 172 -13.99 7.08 9.88
C GLN A 172 -15.09 6.46 9.01
N GLU A 173 -15.71 7.28 8.18
CA GLU A 173 -16.61 6.82 7.15
C GLU A 173 -15.83 6.59 5.85
N ILE A 174 -15.97 5.40 5.27
CA ILE A 174 -15.28 4.98 4.07
C ILE A 174 -16.31 4.87 2.94
N ASP A 175 -16.21 5.75 1.95
CA ASP A 175 -16.97 5.65 0.70
C ASP A 175 -16.32 4.63 -0.24
N LEU A 176 -16.94 3.46 -0.38
CA LEU A 176 -16.37 2.36 -1.14
C LEU A 176 -16.23 2.71 -2.63
N LEU A 177 -17.17 3.46 -3.21
CA LEU A 177 -17.09 3.86 -4.63
C LEU A 177 -16.00 4.90 -4.84
N ALA A 178 -15.87 5.88 -3.94
CA ALA A 178 -14.79 6.87 -3.98
C ALA A 178 -13.42 6.20 -3.82
N GLU A 179 -13.31 5.17 -2.98
CA GLU A 179 -12.10 4.36 -2.82
C GLU A 179 -11.83 3.43 -4.03
N GLY A 180 -12.78 3.31 -4.97
CA GLY A 180 -12.61 2.68 -6.29
C GLY A 180 -13.36 1.37 -6.48
N CYS A 181 -14.11 0.90 -5.48
CA CYS A 181 -14.91 -0.31 -5.60
C CYS A 181 -15.96 -0.14 -6.71
N LEU A 182 -16.18 -1.21 -7.47
CA LEU A 182 -17.18 -1.24 -8.52
C LEU A 182 -18.55 -1.54 -7.91
N GLU A 183 -19.55 -0.73 -8.27
CA GLU A 183 -20.91 -0.83 -7.73
C GLU A 183 -21.50 -2.24 -7.88
N LYS A 184 -21.51 -2.77 -9.10
CA LYS A 184 -22.00 -4.14 -9.35
C LYS A 184 -21.19 -5.21 -8.64
N CYS A 185 -19.89 -5.00 -8.40
CA CYS A 185 -19.09 -5.95 -7.63
C CYS A 185 -19.55 -5.99 -6.17
N LEU A 186 -19.90 -4.85 -5.58
CA LEU A 186 -20.45 -4.79 -4.22
C LEU A 186 -21.84 -5.44 -4.17
N ASP A 187 -22.66 -5.25 -5.20
CA ASP A 187 -24.05 -5.73 -5.20
C ASP A 187 -24.20 -7.22 -5.57
N GLU A 188 -23.44 -7.69 -6.57
CA GLU A 188 -23.57 -9.02 -7.15
C GLU A 188 -22.54 -10.00 -6.59
N THR A 189 -21.25 -9.63 -6.61
CA THR A 189 -20.17 -10.50 -6.11
C THR A 189 -20.13 -10.53 -4.59
N GLN A 190 -20.44 -9.40 -3.95
CA GLN A 190 -20.43 -9.22 -2.49
C GLN A 190 -19.13 -9.76 -1.85
N PRO A 191 -17.94 -9.27 -2.24
CA PRO A 191 -16.70 -9.71 -1.61
C PRO A 191 -16.79 -9.47 -0.10
N ASN A 192 -16.26 -10.40 0.68
CA ASN A 192 -16.24 -10.32 2.13
C ASN A 192 -15.60 -9.00 2.57
N ILE A 193 -16.24 -8.28 3.50
CA ILE A 193 -15.67 -7.07 4.10
C ILE A 193 -15.10 -7.48 5.45
N GLU A 194 -13.78 -7.61 5.51
CA GLU A 194 -13.04 -7.92 6.73
C GLU A 194 -12.69 -6.63 7.47
N VAL A 195 -13.06 -6.59 8.75
CA VAL A 195 -12.82 -5.44 9.63
C VAL A 195 -12.06 -5.89 10.86
N SER A 196 -11.10 -5.10 11.31
CA SER A 196 -10.40 -5.38 12.58
C SER A 196 -9.74 -4.15 13.18
N GLU A 197 -9.49 -4.21 14.49
CA GLU A 197 -8.61 -3.28 15.20
C GLU A 197 -7.93 -4.01 16.37
N TRP A 198 -6.70 -3.59 16.65
CA TRP A 198 -5.97 -4.05 17.82
C TRP A 198 -6.16 -3.06 18.96
N TYR A 199 -6.44 -3.59 20.15
CA TYR A 199 -6.58 -2.81 21.36
C TYR A 199 -5.75 -3.40 22.51
N ALA A 200 -5.34 -2.54 23.44
CA ALA A 200 -4.64 -2.96 24.65
C ALA A 200 -4.95 -2.05 25.84
N PRO A 201 -5.06 -2.61 27.05
CA PRO A 201 -5.08 -1.85 28.29
C PRO A 201 -3.66 -1.43 28.69
N ARG A 202 -3.55 -0.61 29.74
CA ARG A 202 -2.30 -0.51 30.50
C ARG A 202 -2.21 -1.59 31.57
N TRP A 203 -0.98 -1.96 31.96
CA TRP A 203 -0.79 -2.90 33.08
C TRP A 203 -1.20 -2.30 34.43
N ASP A 204 -1.04 -0.98 34.62
CA ASP A 204 -1.21 -0.25 35.88
C ASP A 204 -2.56 0.45 36.02
N CYS A 205 -3.44 0.37 35.03
CA CYS A 205 -4.77 0.97 35.07
C CYS A 205 -5.77 0.11 34.29
N GLY A 206 -6.98 -0.04 34.83
CA GLY A 206 -8.07 -0.65 34.08
C GLY A 206 -8.58 0.29 32.98
N SER A 207 -9.16 -0.29 31.92
CA SER A 207 -9.68 0.46 30.78
C SER A 207 -10.90 -0.20 30.16
N GLN A 208 -11.66 0.59 29.40
CA GLN A 208 -12.81 0.15 28.63
C GLN A 208 -12.55 0.38 27.13
N TYR A 209 -13.00 -0.57 26.31
CA TYR A 209 -12.90 -0.52 24.85
C TYR A 209 -14.19 -1.02 24.21
N GLU A 210 -14.63 -0.32 23.17
CA GLU A 210 -15.75 -0.70 22.31
C GLU A 210 -15.40 -0.39 20.85
N LEU A 211 -15.83 -1.29 19.95
CA LEU A 211 -15.77 -1.12 18.50
C LEU A 211 -17.15 -1.39 17.91
N GLU A 212 -17.59 -0.51 17.03
CA GLU A 212 -18.78 -0.68 16.20
C GLU A 212 -18.40 -0.41 14.75
N VAL A 213 -18.78 -1.34 13.86
CA VAL A 213 -18.61 -1.17 12.42
C VAL A 213 -19.94 -1.41 11.74
N GLN A 214 -20.40 -0.46 10.93
CA GLN A 214 -21.67 -0.53 10.22
C GLN A 214 -21.43 -0.54 8.71
N LEU A 215 -22.17 -1.40 8.01
CA LEU A 215 -22.32 -1.30 6.55
C LEU A 215 -23.53 -0.41 6.28
N LEU A 216 -23.36 0.60 5.42
CA LEU A 216 -24.41 1.57 5.11
C LEU A 216 -24.74 1.59 3.62
N ASP A 217 -26.01 1.84 3.30
CA ASP A 217 -26.47 2.04 1.92
C ASP A 217 -26.17 3.47 1.42
N LYS A 218 -26.58 3.77 0.18
CA LYS A 218 -26.37 5.09 -0.44
C LYS A 218 -27.09 6.23 0.31
N GLU A 219 -28.18 5.93 1.01
CA GLU A 219 -28.94 6.85 1.87
C GLU A 219 -28.39 6.92 3.31
N LYS A 220 -27.25 6.26 3.59
CA LYS A 220 -26.64 6.15 4.93
C LYS A 220 -27.49 5.37 5.94
N LYS A 221 -28.40 4.52 5.47
CA LYS A 221 -29.13 3.60 6.34
C LYS A 221 -28.28 2.37 6.62
N VAL A 222 -28.38 1.88 7.84
CA VAL A 222 -27.69 0.67 8.29
C VAL A 222 -28.23 -0.55 7.54
N VAL A 223 -27.33 -1.26 6.88
CA VAL A 223 -27.57 -2.57 6.26
C VAL A 223 -27.21 -3.67 7.25
N ASP A 224 -26.04 -3.57 7.88
CA ASP A 224 -25.57 -4.52 8.89
C ASP A 224 -24.68 -3.81 9.93
N THR A 225 -24.55 -4.40 11.12
CA THR A 225 -23.76 -3.86 12.22
C THR A 225 -23.01 -4.96 12.95
N PHE A 226 -21.71 -4.74 13.14
CA PHE A 226 -20.88 -5.50 14.06
C PHE A 226 -20.57 -4.64 15.28
N SER A 227 -20.83 -5.17 16.47
CA SER A 227 -20.47 -4.55 17.74
C SER A 227 -19.57 -5.49 18.54
N TYR A 228 -18.51 -4.94 19.13
CA TYR A 228 -17.57 -5.64 20.00
C TYR A 228 -17.37 -4.85 21.29
N GLY A 229 -17.63 -5.52 22.42
CA GLY A 229 -17.57 -4.91 23.74
C GLY A 229 -18.95 -4.50 24.28
N PRO A 230 -18.99 -3.75 25.39
CA PRO A 230 -17.86 -3.19 26.12
C PRO A 230 -16.92 -4.24 26.68
N VAL A 231 -15.63 -4.10 26.39
CA VAL A 231 -14.58 -4.90 27.01
C VAL A 231 -13.94 -4.08 28.12
N VAL A 232 -14.17 -4.51 29.37
CA VAL A 232 -13.55 -3.92 30.55
C VAL A 232 -12.37 -4.78 30.97
N THR A 233 -11.17 -4.20 30.99
CA THR A 233 -9.97 -4.90 31.50
C THR A 233 -9.60 -4.32 32.87
N PRO A 234 -9.40 -5.16 33.91
CA PRO A 234 -9.07 -4.68 35.25
C PRO A 234 -7.63 -4.14 35.32
N GLN A 235 -7.35 -3.40 36.38
CA GLN A 235 -5.98 -3.04 36.75
C GLN A 235 -5.14 -4.29 37.06
N TRP A 236 -3.82 -4.19 36.94
CA TRP A 236 -2.86 -5.29 37.20
C TRP A 236 -3.09 -6.49 36.27
N ASN A 237 -3.22 -6.19 34.98
CA ASN A 237 -3.38 -7.17 33.91
C ASN A 237 -2.07 -7.37 33.12
N ASP A 238 -2.07 -8.35 32.22
CA ASP A 238 -0.89 -8.71 31.42
C ASP A 238 -0.53 -7.68 30.33
N SER A 239 -1.38 -6.68 30.09
CA SER A 239 -1.22 -5.59 29.13
C SER A 239 -1.01 -6.04 27.69
N GLN A 240 -1.66 -7.15 27.35
CA GLN A 240 -1.57 -7.82 26.05
C GLN A 240 -2.46 -7.12 25.02
N TRP A 241 -1.94 -7.08 23.80
CA TRP A 241 -2.72 -6.70 22.61
C TRP A 241 -3.74 -7.80 22.30
N LYS A 242 -4.98 -7.38 22.07
CA LYS A 242 -6.07 -8.23 21.59
C LYS A 242 -6.60 -7.65 20.29
N GLN A 243 -7.16 -8.51 19.45
CA GLN A 243 -7.75 -8.09 18.18
C GLN A 243 -9.26 -8.27 18.24
N ALA A 244 -10.01 -7.19 17.97
CA ALA A 244 -11.41 -7.28 17.58
C ALA A 244 -11.45 -7.45 16.07
N MET A 245 -12.19 -8.43 15.56
CA MET A 245 -12.31 -8.67 14.12
C MET A 245 -13.67 -9.27 13.76
N HIS A 246 -14.11 -8.99 12.54
CA HIS A 246 -15.33 -9.53 11.96
C HIS A 246 -15.23 -9.59 10.44
N THR A 247 -16.03 -10.46 9.83
CA THR A 247 -16.14 -10.59 8.39
C THR A 247 -17.61 -10.50 8.02
N PHE A 248 -18.00 -9.43 7.34
CA PHE A 248 -19.31 -9.33 6.74
C PHE A 248 -19.31 -10.11 5.43
N SER A 249 -20.22 -11.07 5.29
CA SER A 249 -20.40 -11.88 4.10
C SER A 249 -21.88 -11.92 3.74
N SER A 250 -22.21 -12.01 2.45
CA SER A 250 -23.61 -12.10 2.00
C SER A 250 -24.49 -10.97 2.54
N TYR A 251 -23.93 -9.75 2.61
CA TYR A 251 -24.59 -8.55 3.15
C TYR A 251 -25.71 -8.00 2.27
N GLY A 252 -25.96 -8.62 1.11
CA GLY A 252 -26.97 -8.17 0.16
C GLY A 252 -26.52 -6.96 -0.67
N PRO A 253 -27.29 -6.57 -1.68
CA PRO A 253 -26.96 -5.41 -2.50
C PRO A 253 -27.20 -4.10 -1.75
N GLY A 254 -26.52 -3.03 -2.20
CA GLY A 254 -26.79 -1.66 -1.77
C GLY A 254 -25.74 -1.06 -0.84
N VAL A 255 -24.80 -1.85 -0.30
CA VAL A 255 -23.72 -1.32 0.56
C VAL A 255 -22.84 -0.35 -0.23
N ARG A 256 -22.67 0.86 0.29
CA ARG A 256 -21.84 1.92 -0.29
C ARG A 256 -20.82 2.50 0.67
N TYR A 257 -21.06 2.38 1.98
CA TYR A 257 -20.13 2.89 2.98
C TYR A 257 -19.85 1.87 4.07
N VAL A 258 -18.68 2.02 4.69
CA VAL A 258 -18.33 1.39 5.96
C VAL A 258 -18.11 2.50 6.98
N LEU A 259 -18.90 2.51 8.05
CA LEU A 259 -18.68 3.41 9.19
C LEU A 259 -17.92 2.65 10.26
N PHE A 260 -16.67 3.03 10.51
CA PHE A 260 -15.81 2.43 11.52
C PHE A 260 -15.72 3.34 12.74
N LYS A 261 -16.19 2.90 13.91
CA LYS A 261 -16.26 3.71 15.12
C LYS A 261 -15.70 2.96 16.33
N ASP A 262 -14.70 3.53 16.97
CA ASP A 262 -14.12 2.99 18.20
C ASP A 262 -14.20 4.01 19.34
N LYS A 263 -14.22 3.51 20.58
CA LYS A 263 -14.17 4.35 21.77
C LYS A 263 -13.53 3.65 22.95
N GLY A 264 -13.06 4.44 23.91
CA GLY A 264 -12.54 3.95 25.16
C GLY A 264 -12.38 5.01 26.22
N SER A 265 -12.10 4.54 27.43
CA SER A 265 -11.75 5.36 28.59
C SER A 265 -10.92 4.54 29.57
N ASP A 266 -10.38 5.18 30.60
CA ASP A 266 -9.89 4.47 31.79
C ASP A 266 -11.05 4.06 32.72
N THR A 267 -10.73 3.32 33.79
CA THR A 267 -11.68 2.98 34.87
C THR A 267 -11.33 3.58 36.22
N GLN A 268 -10.19 4.27 36.34
CA GLN A 268 -9.66 4.79 37.62
C GLN A 268 -9.79 6.31 37.75
N PHE A 269 -10.23 7.00 36.69
CA PHE A 269 -10.32 8.44 36.61
C PHE A 269 -8.98 9.16 36.86
N TRP A 270 -7.88 8.57 36.37
CA TRP A 270 -6.54 9.12 36.56
C TRP A 270 -6.20 10.14 35.50
N ALA A 271 -5.80 11.33 35.95
CA ALA A 271 -5.35 12.39 35.05
C ALA A 271 -4.19 11.89 34.18
N GLY A 272 -4.37 11.92 32.86
CA GLY A 272 -3.41 11.35 31.92
C GLY A 272 -4.09 10.54 30.81
N HIS A 273 -3.30 9.67 30.20
CA HIS A 273 -3.71 8.81 29.09
C HIS A 273 -3.62 7.35 29.53
N TYR A 274 -4.49 7.01 30.48
CA TYR A 274 -4.56 5.69 31.11
C TYR A 274 -5.65 4.79 30.53
N GLY A 275 -6.44 5.29 29.57
CA GLY A 275 -7.50 4.54 28.94
C GLY A 275 -7.00 3.51 27.93
N SER A 276 -7.94 2.95 27.17
CA SER A 276 -7.65 1.96 26.14
C SER A 276 -6.75 2.54 25.04
N LYS A 277 -5.92 1.66 24.49
CA LYS A 277 -5.05 1.90 23.34
C LYS A 277 -5.62 1.22 22.12
N MET A 278 -5.45 1.83 20.95
CA MET A 278 -5.95 1.30 19.69
C MET A 278 -4.90 1.51 18.58
N THR A 279 -4.73 0.54 17.69
CA THR A 279 -3.85 0.65 16.51
C THR A 279 -4.24 -0.36 15.43
N CYS A 280 -3.71 -0.19 14.23
CA CYS A 280 -3.91 -1.10 13.10
C CYS A 280 -5.39 -1.34 12.74
N ALA A 281 -6.25 -0.33 12.89
CA ALA A 281 -7.62 -0.37 12.38
C ALA A 281 -7.61 -0.67 10.87
N SER A 282 -8.48 -1.59 10.44
CA SER A 282 -8.44 -2.14 9.09
C SER A 282 -9.84 -2.43 8.55
N VAL A 283 -10.05 -2.07 7.28
CA VAL A 283 -11.18 -2.49 6.45
C VAL A 283 -10.61 -2.96 5.10
N LYS A 284 -10.86 -4.21 4.73
CA LYS A 284 -10.38 -4.84 3.49
C LYS A 284 -11.49 -5.64 2.83
N LEU A 285 -11.50 -5.65 1.49
CA LEU A 285 -12.40 -6.50 0.72
C LEU A 285 -11.65 -7.74 0.23
N ILE A 286 -12.20 -8.92 0.51
CA ILE A 286 -11.62 -10.22 0.21
C ILE A 286 -12.57 -11.02 -0.68
N PHE A 287 -12.07 -11.49 -1.82
CA PHE A 287 -12.81 -12.37 -2.71
C PHE A 287 -12.65 -13.83 -2.25
N GLN A 288 -13.72 -14.61 -2.37
CA GLN A 288 -13.75 -16.04 -2.08
C GLN A 288 -13.18 -16.86 -3.24
#